data_AF-A0A9N9NLE3-F1
#
_entry.id   AF-A0A9N9NLE3-F1
#
_cell.length_a   1.000
_cell.length_b   1.000
_cell.length_c   1.000
_cell.angle_alpha   90.00
_cell.angle_beta   90.00
_cell.angle_gamma   90.00
#
_symmetry.space_group_name_H-M   'P 1'
#
loop_
_entity.id
_entity.type
_entity.pdbx_description
1 polymer ?
#
loop_
_entity_poly.entity_id
_entity_poly.type
_entity_poly.pdbx_seq_one_letter_code
_entity_poly.pdbx_strand_id
1 'polypeptide(L)'
;VYERGVELFNYPIAFEIWNVYLTRFINRSGGSKLERARDLFEQALEKCPPKYAKPLYLMYGKLEEDYGLARHAMRIYDRATRSVSDEDRSEMFNFYIAKASANFGVTYTREIYERAIEVLPDKEAKDMCLKYAELERKLGEIDRARALYAHASQFCDPRTVPSFWQTWREFEVKHGNEDTFKEMLRIKRSVLAQYNTEVNFISSQILATRQ
;
A
#
# COMPACT_ATOMS: atom_id res chain seq x y z
N VAL A 1 -28.72 10.32 -21.09
CA VAL A 1 -29.38 9.25 -20.30
C VAL A 1 -28.56 8.91 -19.06
N TYR A 2 -27.28 8.57 -19.19
CA TYR A 2 -26.41 8.27 -18.05
C TYR A 2 -26.19 9.44 -17.08
N GLU A 3 -25.87 10.65 -17.57
CA GLU A 3 -25.69 11.86 -16.72
C GLU A 3 -26.93 12.17 -15.86
N ARG A 4 -28.13 12.15 -16.47
CA ARG A 4 -29.42 12.26 -15.76
C ARG A 4 -29.69 11.12 -14.76
N GLY A 5 -29.17 9.92 -15.03
CA GLY A 5 -29.30 8.77 -14.13
C GLY A 5 -28.43 8.91 -12.89
N VAL A 6 -27.21 9.43 -13.04
CA VAL A 6 -26.31 9.68 -11.90
C VAL A 6 -26.84 10.78 -10.98
N GLU A 7 -27.47 11.83 -11.53
CA GLU A 7 -28.06 12.90 -10.70
C GLU A 7 -29.26 12.43 -9.87
N LEU A 8 -29.97 11.39 -10.33
CA LEU A 8 -31.20 10.91 -9.72
C LEU A 8 -30.99 9.78 -8.69
N PHE A 9 -29.93 8.97 -8.84
CA PHE A 9 -29.70 7.81 -8.00
C PHE A 9 -28.49 8.01 -7.07
N ASN A 10 -28.64 7.58 -5.81
CA ASN A 10 -27.55 7.56 -4.84
C ASN A 10 -26.74 6.25 -4.93
N TYR A 11 -25.59 6.21 -4.25
CA TYR A 11 -24.85 4.96 -4.07
C TYR A 11 -25.71 3.93 -3.31
N PRO A 12 -25.68 2.64 -3.69
CA PRO A 12 -24.73 1.98 -4.61
C PRO A 12 -25.11 2.00 -6.11
N ILE A 13 -26.32 2.40 -6.48
CA ILE A 13 -26.82 2.29 -7.85
C ILE A 13 -26.06 3.24 -8.80
N ALA A 14 -25.67 4.41 -8.30
CA ALA A 14 -24.83 5.35 -9.03
C ALA A 14 -23.50 4.74 -9.51
N PHE A 15 -22.90 3.84 -8.72
CA PHE A 15 -21.63 3.18 -9.06
C PHE A 15 -21.78 2.28 -10.30
N GLU A 16 -22.85 1.48 -10.37
CA GLU A 16 -23.11 0.63 -11.52
C GLU A 16 -23.37 1.44 -12.80
N ILE A 17 -24.12 2.56 -12.66
CA ILE A 17 -24.37 3.48 -13.77
C ILE A 17 -23.05 4.08 -14.27
N TRP A 18 -22.17 4.52 -13.36
CA TRP A 18 -20.85 5.04 -13.69
C TRP A 18 -19.97 4.00 -14.38
N ASN A 19 -19.89 2.77 -13.86
CA ASN A 19 -19.08 1.70 -14.47
C ASN A 19 -19.50 1.42 -15.92
N VAL A 20 -20.81 1.29 -16.16
CA VAL A 20 -21.32 1.06 -17.52
C VAL A 20 -21.07 2.27 -18.41
N TYR A 21 -21.29 3.48 -17.89
CA TYR A 21 -21.12 4.70 -18.66
C TYR A 21 -19.66 4.91 -19.07
N LEU A 22 -18.74 4.82 -18.11
CA LEU A 22 -17.29 4.97 -18.33
C LEU A 22 -16.76 3.90 -19.27
N THR A 23 -17.10 2.62 -19.07
CA THR A 23 -16.65 1.54 -19.96
C THR A 23 -17.13 1.75 -21.40
N ARG A 24 -18.40 2.12 -21.60
CA ARG A 24 -18.93 2.42 -22.93
C ARG A 24 -18.27 3.65 -23.54
N PHE A 25 -17.98 4.67 -22.73
CA PHE A 25 -17.30 5.88 -23.18
C PHE A 25 -15.87 5.59 -23.64
N ILE A 26 -15.12 4.78 -22.90
CA ILE A 26 -13.75 4.37 -23.24
C ILE A 26 -13.75 3.58 -24.56
N ASN A 27 -14.59 2.54 -24.65
CA ASN A 27 -14.69 1.70 -25.85
C ASN A 27 -15.07 2.50 -27.11
N ARG A 28 -15.89 3.55 -26.95
CA ARG A 28 -16.32 4.40 -28.07
C ARG A 28 -15.30 5.47 -28.43
N SER A 29 -14.60 6.02 -27.45
CA SER A 29 -13.77 7.22 -27.65
C SER A 29 -12.34 6.88 -28.03
N GLY A 30 -11.83 5.71 -27.67
CA GLY A 30 -10.52 5.20 -28.11
C GLY A 30 -9.35 6.19 -27.93
N GLY A 31 -9.41 7.05 -26.92
CA GLY A 31 -8.41 8.11 -26.65
C GLY A 31 -8.65 9.47 -27.33
N SER A 32 -9.56 9.58 -28.31
CA SER A 32 -9.80 10.85 -29.05
C SER A 32 -10.35 11.98 -28.17
N LYS A 33 -11.08 11.64 -27.09
CA LYS A 33 -11.69 12.60 -26.15
C LYS A 33 -11.22 12.38 -24.72
N LEU A 34 -9.90 12.39 -24.52
CA LEU A 34 -9.28 12.13 -23.22
C LEU A 34 -9.71 13.13 -22.13
N GLU A 35 -9.70 14.44 -22.41
CA GLU A 35 -10.08 15.46 -21.41
C GLU A 35 -11.52 15.27 -20.93
N ARG A 36 -12.45 14.99 -21.86
CA ARG A 36 -13.84 14.68 -21.48
C ARG A 36 -13.92 13.40 -20.64
N ALA A 37 -13.07 12.40 -20.90
CA ALA A 37 -13.01 11.21 -20.08
C ALA A 37 -12.58 11.55 -18.64
N ARG A 38 -11.54 12.40 -18.49
CA ARG A 38 -11.06 12.88 -17.19
C ARG A 38 -12.16 13.59 -16.43
N ASP A 39 -12.87 14.51 -17.07
CA ASP A 39 -13.99 15.23 -16.43
C ASP A 39 -15.06 14.27 -15.91
N LEU A 40 -15.40 13.24 -16.69
CA LEU A 40 -16.36 12.21 -16.27
C LEU A 40 -15.85 11.37 -15.09
N PHE A 41 -14.56 11.03 -15.07
CA PHE A 41 -13.95 10.32 -13.94
C PHE A 41 -13.91 11.20 -12.68
N GLU A 42 -13.58 12.48 -12.79
CA GLU A 42 -13.59 13.41 -11.65
C GLU A 42 -15.01 13.58 -11.07
N GLN A 43 -16.03 13.70 -11.92
CA GLN A 43 -17.42 13.73 -11.48
C GLN A 43 -17.84 12.43 -10.77
N ALA A 44 -17.39 11.27 -11.27
CA ALA A 44 -17.66 9.99 -10.65
C ALA A 44 -17.00 9.84 -9.28
N LEU A 45 -15.83 10.45 -9.08
CA LEU A 45 -15.04 10.38 -7.85
C LEU A 45 -15.47 11.39 -6.79
N GLU A 46 -16.08 12.52 -7.17
CA GLU A 46 -16.47 13.60 -6.25
C GLU A 46 -17.45 13.15 -5.15
N LYS A 47 -18.41 12.30 -5.50
CA LYS A 47 -19.44 11.79 -4.56
C LYS A 47 -19.20 10.34 -4.13
N CYS A 48 -18.05 9.78 -4.46
CA CYS A 48 -17.81 8.34 -4.29
C CYS A 48 -17.45 7.97 -2.84
N PRO A 49 -18.17 7.03 -2.22
CA PRO A 49 -17.75 6.44 -0.96
C PRO A 49 -16.43 5.66 -1.14
N PRO A 50 -15.54 5.64 -0.14
CA PRO A 50 -14.24 4.96 -0.21
C PRO A 50 -14.29 3.49 -0.65
N LYS A 51 -15.38 2.79 -0.29
CA LYS A 51 -15.63 1.37 -0.63
C LYS A 51 -15.77 1.10 -2.13
N TYR A 52 -16.24 2.07 -2.90
CA TYR A 52 -16.47 1.93 -4.35
C TYR A 52 -15.42 2.66 -5.19
N ALA A 53 -14.48 3.35 -4.53
CA ALA A 53 -13.49 4.17 -5.20
C ALA A 53 -12.46 3.33 -5.97
N LYS A 54 -12.04 2.18 -5.43
CA LYS A 54 -10.98 1.34 -6.00
C LYS A 54 -11.20 0.98 -7.48
N PRO A 55 -12.34 0.41 -7.90
CA PRO A 55 -12.56 0.09 -9.31
C PRO A 55 -12.52 1.31 -10.24
N LEU A 56 -13.06 2.47 -9.80
CA LEU A 56 -13.04 3.70 -10.59
C LEU A 56 -11.61 4.22 -10.79
N TYR A 57 -10.80 4.22 -9.73
CA TYR A 57 -9.39 4.63 -9.82
C TYR A 57 -8.57 3.70 -10.71
N LEU A 58 -8.80 2.39 -10.65
CA LEU A 58 -8.11 1.43 -11.51
C LEU A 58 -8.49 1.62 -12.99
N MET A 59 -9.77 1.85 -13.28
CA MET A 59 -10.22 2.17 -14.63
C MET A 59 -9.64 3.49 -15.13
N TYR A 60 -9.57 4.51 -14.28
CA TYR A 60 -9.02 5.81 -14.64
C TYR A 60 -7.51 5.73 -14.90
N GLY A 61 -6.77 5.07 -14.02
CA GLY A 61 -5.34 4.83 -14.20
C GLY A 61 -5.03 4.07 -15.48
N LYS A 62 -5.82 3.03 -15.81
CA LYS A 62 -5.67 2.27 -17.06
C LYS A 62 -5.91 3.13 -18.30
N LEU A 63 -6.94 3.98 -18.28
CA LEU A 63 -7.19 4.92 -19.38
C LEU A 63 -5.98 5.83 -19.65
N GLU A 64 -5.36 6.33 -18.58
CA GLU A 64 -4.20 7.23 -18.67
C GLU A 64 -2.91 6.50 -19.02
N GLU A 65 -2.78 5.21 -18.69
CA GLU A 65 -1.70 4.36 -19.18
C GLU A 65 -1.83 4.08 -20.68
N ASP A 66 -3.04 3.78 -21.16
CA ASP A 66 -3.27 3.36 -22.55
C ASP A 66 -3.22 4.55 -23.54
N TYR A 67 -3.76 5.71 -23.15
CA TYR A 67 -3.95 6.86 -24.05
C TYR A 67 -3.34 8.17 -23.54
N GLY A 68 -2.93 8.21 -22.27
CA GLY A 68 -2.48 9.42 -21.60
C GLY A 68 -0.98 9.44 -21.33
N LEU A 69 -0.62 10.16 -20.26
CA LEU A 69 0.76 10.27 -19.80
C LEU A 69 0.96 9.37 -18.58
N ALA A 70 2.01 8.55 -18.60
CA ALA A 70 2.34 7.68 -17.46
C ALA A 70 2.48 8.44 -16.13
N ARG A 71 2.99 9.68 -16.15
CA ARG A 71 3.08 10.53 -14.94
C ARG A 71 1.71 10.89 -14.37
N HIS A 72 0.72 11.09 -15.24
CA HIS A 72 -0.65 11.39 -14.84
C HIS A 72 -1.31 10.16 -14.21
N ALA A 73 -1.10 8.97 -14.79
CA ALA A 73 -1.52 7.70 -14.20
C ALA A 73 -0.94 7.50 -12.79
N MET A 74 0.34 7.79 -12.58
CA MET A 74 0.96 7.67 -11.24
C MET A 74 0.34 8.63 -10.22
N ARG A 75 -0.04 9.84 -10.63
CA ARG A 75 -0.72 10.80 -9.75
C ARG A 75 -2.13 10.31 -9.36
N ILE A 76 -2.82 9.67 -10.29
CA ILE A 76 -4.14 9.07 -10.03
C ILE A 76 -4.00 7.92 -9.04
N TYR A 77 -3.00 7.03 -9.22
CA TYR A 77 -2.75 5.95 -8.27
C TYR A 77 -2.36 6.48 -6.90
N ASP A 78 -1.53 7.52 -6.82
CA ASP A 78 -1.22 8.16 -5.55
C ASP A 78 -2.48 8.69 -4.84
N ARG A 79 -3.33 9.41 -5.57
CA ARG A 79 -4.62 9.88 -5.04
C ARG A 79 -5.50 8.71 -4.59
N ALA A 80 -5.53 7.62 -5.35
CA ALA A 80 -6.29 6.42 -5.03
C ALA A 80 -5.92 5.86 -3.66
N THR A 81 -4.63 5.82 -3.31
CA THR A 81 -4.18 5.30 -2.00
C THR A 81 -4.77 6.07 -0.80
N ARG A 82 -5.10 7.36 -0.98
CA ARG A 82 -5.67 8.22 0.07
C ARG A 82 -7.18 8.15 0.16
N SER A 83 -7.84 7.93 -0.97
CA SER A 83 -9.32 7.96 -1.08
C SER A 83 -9.99 6.60 -0.88
N VAL A 84 -9.23 5.52 -1.00
CA VAL A 84 -9.73 4.14 -0.87
C VAL A 84 -9.86 3.76 0.61
N SER A 85 -10.79 2.84 0.91
CA SER A 85 -10.98 2.26 2.25
C SER A 85 -9.69 1.61 2.77
N ASP A 86 -9.53 1.56 4.09
CA ASP A 86 -8.34 0.97 4.72
C ASP A 86 -8.10 -0.48 4.28
N GLU A 87 -9.18 -1.28 4.16
CA GLU A 87 -9.14 -2.68 3.70
C GLU A 87 -8.51 -2.87 2.32
N ASP A 88 -8.70 -1.90 1.43
CA ASP A 88 -8.27 -1.96 0.03
C ASP A 88 -6.98 -1.18 -0.21
N ARG A 89 -6.52 -0.40 0.79
CA ARG A 89 -5.37 0.48 0.66
C ARG A 89 -4.07 -0.29 0.40
N SER A 90 -3.86 -1.41 1.09
CA SER A 90 -2.69 -2.27 0.89
C SER A 90 -2.64 -2.84 -0.52
N GLU A 91 -3.77 -3.30 -1.06
CA GLU A 91 -3.84 -3.78 -2.44
C GLU A 91 -3.57 -2.65 -3.45
N MET A 92 -4.09 -1.45 -3.19
CA MET A 92 -3.85 -0.29 -4.05
C MET A 92 -2.36 0.10 -4.06
N PHE A 93 -1.67 0.08 -2.92
CA PHE A 93 -0.21 0.30 -2.88
C PHE A 93 0.55 -0.78 -3.65
N ASN A 94 0.19 -2.05 -3.49
CA ASN A 94 0.83 -3.14 -4.24
C ASN A 94 0.68 -2.96 -5.76
N PHE A 95 -0.52 -2.58 -6.21
CA PHE A 95 -0.77 -2.30 -7.62
C PHE A 95 0.02 -1.06 -8.10
N TYR A 96 0.02 0.01 -7.32
CA TYR A 96 0.76 1.23 -7.64
C TYR A 96 2.27 0.97 -7.77
N ILE A 97 2.85 0.17 -6.88
CA ILE A 97 4.26 -0.22 -6.94
C ILE A 97 4.56 -1.06 -8.18
N ALA A 98 3.70 -2.03 -8.50
CA ALA A 98 3.87 -2.85 -9.70
C ALA A 98 3.88 -2.01 -10.98
N LYS A 99 2.97 -1.03 -11.07
CA LYS A 99 2.88 -0.09 -12.20
C LYS A 99 4.03 0.90 -12.23
N ALA A 100 4.40 1.46 -11.09
CA ALA A 100 5.54 2.37 -10.97
C ALA A 100 6.86 1.69 -11.38
N SER A 101 7.08 0.45 -10.94
CA SER A 101 8.24 -0.36 -11.32
C SER A 101 8.32 -0.60 -12.82
N ALA A 102 7.18 -0.91 -13.46
CA ALA A 102 7.11 -1.16 -14.90
C ALA A 102 7.36 0.11 -15.74
N ASN A 103 6.84 1.26 -15.31
CA ASN A 103 6.87 2.48 -16.13
C ASN A 103 8.10 3.38 -15.89
N PHE A 104 8.61 3.42 -14.65
CA PHE A 104 9.67 4.36 -14.23
C PHE A 104 10.91 3.65 -13.67
N GLY A 105 10.85 2.32 -13.54
CA GLY A 105 11.93 1.53 -12.98
C GLY A 105 11.87 1.43 -11.45
N VAL A 106 12.74 0.57 -10.93
CA VAL A 106 12.70 0.13 -9.53
C VAL A 106 13.05 1.27 -8.55
N THR A 107 13.89 2.22 -8.94
CA THR A 107 14.33 3.32 -8.07
C THR A 107 13.19 4.26 -7.66
N TYR A 108 12.22 4.48 -8.55
CA TYR A 108 11.04 5.30 -8.27
C TYR A 108 10.09 4.64 -7.25
N THR A 109 10.16 3.31 -7.10
CA THR A 109 9.27 2.60 -6.16
C THR A 109 9.64 2.84 -4.69
N ARG A 110 10.85 3.34 -4.39
CA ARG A 110 11.34 3.61 -3.03
C ARG A 110 10.44 4.57 -2.26
N GLU A 111 10.16 5.72 -2.85
CA GLU A 111 9.27 6.74 -2.26
C GLU A 111 7.83 6.24 -2.08
N ILE A 112 7.42 5.24 -2.86
CA ILE A 112 6.10 4.63 -2.75
C ILE A 112 6.08 3.67 -1.56
N TYR A 113 7.12 2.86 -1.38
CA TYR A 113 7.25 1.98 -0.22
C TYR A 113 7.31 2.75 1.09
N GLU A 114 8.10 3.82 1.17
CA GLU A 114 8.21 4.66 2.37
C GLU A 114 6.85 5.22 2.78
N ARG A 115 6.12 5.81 1.83
CA ARG A 115 4.77 6.32 2.09
C ARG A 115 3.77 5.22 2.43
N ALA A 116 3.89 4.04 1.85
CA ALA A 116 3.04 2.91 2.20
C ALA A 116 3.27 2.48 3.66
N ILE A 117 4.53 2.45 4.11
CA ILE A 117 4.90 2.07 5.48
C ILE A 117 4.38 3.10 6.50
N GLU A 118 4.36 4.38 6.16
CA GLU A 118 3.85 5.45 7.03
C GLU A 118 2.32 5.44 7.18
N VAL A 119 1.59 5.06 6.13
CA VAL A 119 0.12 5.19 6.06
C VAL A 119 -0.61 3.90 6.42
N LEU A 120 0.01 2.74 6.20
CA LEU A 120 -0.65 1.45 6.41
C LEU A 120 -0.62 1.02 7.89
N PRO A 121 -1.62 0.25 8.35
CA PRO A 121 -1.59 -0.37 9.67
C PRO A 121 -0.39 -1.33 9.83
N ASP A 122 0.10 -1.49 11.07
CA ASP A 122 1.29 -2.26 11.43
C ASP A 122 1.41 -3.63 10.74
N LYS A 123 0.29 -4.36 10.63
CA LYS A 123 0.25 -5.68 9.99
C LYS A 123 0.60 -5.61 8.49
N GLU A 124 0.06 -4.63 7.78
CA GLU A 124 0.27 -4.46 6.34
C GLU A 124 1.59 -3.72 6.08
N ALA A 125 1.95 -2.76 6.94
CA ALA A 125 3.22 -2.05 6.89
C ALA A 125 4.42 -3.02 6.99
N LYS A 126 4.32 -4.04 7.84
CA LYS A 126 5.30 -5.14 7.91
C LYS A 126 5.46 -5.86 6.56
N ASP A 127 4.37 -6.25 5.93
CA ASP A 127 4.43 -6.99 4.65
C ASP A 127 5.02 -6.10 3.54
N MET A 128 4.77 -4.80 3.58
CA MET A 128 5.40 -3.81 2.70
C MET A 128 6.89 -3.65 2.98
N CYS A 129 7.31 -3.60 4.25
CA CYS A 129 8.73 -3.55 4.63
C CYS A 129 9.49 -4.78 4.13
N LEU A 130 8.90 -5.97 4.23
CA LEU A 130 9.50 -7.21 3.74
C LEU A 130 9.70 -7.18 2.22
N LYS A 131 8.69 -6.77 1.45
CA LYS A 131 8.80 -6.61 0.00
C LYS A 131 9.86 -5.56 -0.37
N TYR A 132 9.92 -4.46 0.38
CA TYR A 132 10.91 -3.41 0.15
C TYR A 132 12.34 -3.91 0.45
N ALA A 133 12.54 -4.64 1.54
CA ALA A 133 13.83 -5.23 1.89
C ALA A 133 14.31 -6.26 0.85
N GLU A 134 13.40 -7.07 0.30
CA GLU A 134 13.73 -7.99 -0.79
C GLU A 134 14.12 -7.25 -2.07
N LEU A 135 13.48 -6.13 -2.36
CA LEU A 135 13.79 -5.29 -3.51
C LEU A 135 15.19 -4.68 -3.40
N GLU A 136 15.49 -4.04 -2.27
CA GLU A 136 16.82 -3.45 -2.02
C GLU A 136 17.91 -4.52 -2.01
N ARG A 137 17.62 -5.72 -1.48
CA ARG A 137 18.53 -6.86 -1.59
C ARG A 137 18.81 -7.24 -3.04
N LYS A 138 17.79 -7.25 -3.92
CA LYS A 138 17.98 -7.54 -5.35
C LYS A 138 18.77 -6.45 -6.07
N LEU A 139 18.71 -5.21 -5.60
CA LEU A 139 19.51 -4.09 -6.11
C LEU A 139 20.95 -4.08 -5.56
N GLY A 140 21.27 -4.93 -4.57
CA GLY A 140 22.59 -4.98 -3.92
C GLY A 140 22.74 -4.00 -2.76
N GLU A 141 21.69 -3.29 -2.35
CA GLU A 141 21.69 -2.27 -1.31
C GLU A 141 21.46 -2.92 0.07
N ILE A 142 22.47 -3.64 0.56
CA ILE A 142 22.38 -4.47 1.78
C ILE A 142 22.13 -3.61 3.03
N ASP A 143 22.75 -2.45 3.15
CA ASP A 143 22.59 -1.59 4.33
C ASP A 143 21.17 -1.02 4.45
N ARG A 144 20.55 -0.69 3.31
CA ARG A 144 19.14 -0.27 3.26
C ARG A 144 18.21 -1.43 3.60
N ALA A 145 18.45 -2.61 3.04
CA ALA A 145 17.68 -3.80 3.38
C ALA A 145 17.76 -4.10 4.88
N ARG A 146 18.93 -3.94 5.51
CA ARG A 146 19.12 -4.09 6.96
C ARG A 146 18.35 -3.07 7.77
N ALA A 147 18.39 -1.80 7.38
CA ALA A 147 17.60 -0.75 8.02
C ALA A 147 16.09 -1.05 7.95
N LEU A 148 15.61 -1.59 6.84
CA LEU A 148 14.23 -2.01 6.66
C LEU A 148 13.85 -3.20 7.55
N TYR A 149 14.73 -4.20 7.72
CA TYR A 149 14.51 -5.26 8.70
C TYR A 149 14.45 -4.73 10.14
N ALA A 150 15.32 -3.79 10.50
CA ALA A 150 15.28 -3.15 11.80
C ALA A 150 13.97 -2.38 12.03
N HIS A 151 13.49 -1.65 11.03
CA HIS A 151 12.20 -0.96 11.10
C HIS A 151 11.02 -1.95 11.20
N ALA A 152 10.99 -2.97 10.34
CA ALA A 152 9.96 -4.01 10.34
C ALA A 152 9.88 -4.76 11.67
N SER A 153 11.01 -4.88 12.39
CA SER A 153 11.07 -5.58 13.67
C SER A 153 10.24 -4.93 14.78
N GLN A 154 9.99 -3.62 14.68
CA GLN A 154 9.16 -2.88 15.64
C GLN A 154 7.69 -3.33 15.61
N PHE A 155 7.25 -3.89 14.47
CA PHE A 155 5.88 -4.39 14.27
C PHE A 155 5.79 -5.92 14.41
N CYS A 156 6.90 -6.61 14.70
CA CYS A 156 7.00 -8.07 14.69
C CYS A 156 7.34 -8.63 16.07
N ASP A 157 6.33 -9.02 16.85
CA ASP A 157 6.58 -9.78 18.08
C ASP A 157 7.28 -11.11 17.74
N PRO A 158 8.48 -11.38 18.31
CA PRO A 158 9.19 -12.63 18.13
C PRO A 158 8.41 -13.91 18.46
N ARG A 159 7.36 -13.82 19.28
CA ARG A 159 6.51 -14.95 19.66
C ARG A 159 5.45 -15.28 18.61
N THR A 160 4.88 -14.27 17.98
CA THR A 160 3.77 -14.44 17.03
C THR A 160 4.28 -14.60 15.60
N VAL A 161 5.43 -14.01 15.28
CA VAL A 161 6.00 -14.02 13.93
C VAL A 161 7.44 -14.55 13.91
N PRO A 162 7.67 -15.84 14.23
CA PRO A 162 9.02 -16.41 14.20
C PRO A 162 9.63 -16.47 12.78
N SER A 163 8.78 -16.54 11.74
CA SER A 163 9.20 -16.60 10.33
C SER A 163 10.01 -15.37 9.92
N PHE A 164 9.56 -14.16 10.31
CA PHE A 164 10.27 -12.90 10.05
C PHE A 164 11.70 -12.94 10.60
N TRP A 165 11.86 -13.37 11.86
CA TRP A 165 13.16 -13.44 12.51
C TRP A 165 14.08 -14.52 11.92
N GLN A 166 13.51 -15.58 11.35
CA GLN A 166 14.28 -16.57 10.58
C GLN A 166 14.78 -15.97 9.27
N THR A 167 13.94 -15.26 8.53
CA THR A 167 14.34 -14.58 7.29
C THR A 167 15.42 -13.53 7.55
N TRP A 168 15.30 -12.71 8.60
CA TRP A 168 16.34 -11.74 8.95
C TRP A 168 17.64 -12.43 9.40
N ARG A 169 17.55 -13.54 10.14
CA ARG A 169 18.73 -14.34 10.48
C ARG A 169 19.44 -14.87 9.23
N GLU A 170 18.72 -15.44 8.28
CA GLU A 170 19.29 -15.93 7.03
C GLU A 170 19.91 -14.81 6.19
N PHE A 171 19.30 -13.61 6.23
CA PHE A 171 19.85 -12.43 5.59
C PHE A 171 21.22 -12.04 6.18
N GLU A 172 21.33 -11.93 7.51
CA GLU A 172 22.61 -11.59 8.17
C GLU A 172 23.66 -12.69 8.05
N VAL A 173 23.27 -13.96 8.01
CA VAL A 173 24.21 -15.07 7.76
C VAL A 173 24.81 -14.97 6.35
N LYS A 174 24.03 -14.54 5.36
CA LYS A 174 24.47 -14.44 3.96
C LYS A 174 25.24 -13.16 3.65
N HIS A 175 24.86 -12.03 4.24
CA HIS A 175 25.37 -10.69 3.85
C HIS A 175 25.95 -9.89 5.02
N GLY A 176 25.89 -10.42 6.25
CA GLY A 176 26.35 -9.75 7.45
C GLY A 176 27.72 -10.26 7.93
N ASN A 177 28.06 -9.81 9.12
CA ASN A 177 29.26 -10.16 9.89
C ASN A 177 28.86 -10.43 11.34
N GLU A 178 29.83 -10.76 12.20
CA GLU A 178 29.55 -11.11 13.60
C GLU A 178 28.86 -9.96 14.36
N ASP A 179 29.26 -8.71 14.11
CA ASP A 179 28.73 -7.53 14.80
C ASP A 179 27.28 -7.22 14.39
N THR A 180 26.99 -7.23 13.10
CA THR A 180 25.62 -7.03 12.58
C THR A 180 24.67 -8.15 13.03
N PHE A 181 25.16 -9.39 13.10
CA PHE A 181 24.39 -10.51 13.64
C PHE A 181 24.10 -10.34 15.14
N LYS A 182 25.09 -9.93 15.93
CA LYS A 182 24.91 -9.60 17.36
C LYS A 182 23.91 -8.47 17.56
N GLU A 183 23.95 -7.45 16.71
CA GLU A 183 23.02 -6.33 16.77
C GLU A 183 21.58 -6.78 16.46
N MET A 184 21.37 -7.62 15.46
CA MET A 184 20.04 -8.23 15.21
C MET A 184 19.51 -9.00 16.43
N LEU A 185 20.36 -9.78 17.12
CA LEU A 185 19.98 -10.47 18.35
C LEU A 185 19.69 -9.50 19.51
N ARG A 186 20.38 -8.37 19.58
CA ARG A 186 20.11 -7.31 20.56
C ARG A 186 18.73 -6.69 20.30
N ILE A 187 18.44 -6.31 19.06
CA ILE A 187 17.14 -5.77 18.64
C ILE A 187 16.03 -6.78 18.96
N LYS A 188 16.23 -8.07 18.61
CA LYS A 188 15.27 -9.14 18.94
C LYS A 188 14.92 -9.21 20.43
N ARG A 189 15.91 -9.11 21.30
CA ARG A 189 15.71 -9.11 22.77
C ARG A 189 15.01 -7.85 23.24
N SER A 190 15.36 -6.69 22.68
CA SER A 190 14.71 -5.42 22.99
C SER A 190 13.23 -5.42 22.64
N VAL A 191 12.89 -5.86 21.43
CA VAL A 191 11.51 -5.96 20.95
C VAL A 191 10.72 -6.96 21.80
N LEU A 192 11.30 -8.12 22.12
CA LEU A 192 10.66 -9.09 23.01
C LEU A 192 10.35 -8.50 24.40
N ALA A 193 11.27 -7.70 24.95
CA ALA A 193 11.09 -7.02 26.23
C ALA A 193 9.99 -5.96 26.16
N GLN A 194 9.94 -5.15 25.10
CA GLN A 194 8.89 -4.14 24.87
C GLN A 194 7.49 -4.77 24.84
N TYR A 195 7.28 -5.82 24.05
CA TYR A 195 5.99 -6.52 24.00
C TYR A 195 5.65 -7.20 25.33
N ASN A 196 6.63 -7.73 26.06
CA ASN A 196 6.40 -8.27 27.41
C ASN A 196 5.90 -7.19 28.37
N THR A 197 6.52 -6.01 28.37
CA THR A 197 6.11 -4.90 29.25
C THR A 197 4.72 -4.38 28.91
N GLU A 198 4.36 -4.30 27.63
CA GLU A 198 3.03 -3.88 27.19
C GLU A 198 1.94 -4.88 27.63
N VAL A 199 2.18 -6.18 27.44
CA VAL A 199 1.23 -7.22 27.88
C VAL A 199 1.06 -7.22 29.40
N ASN A 200 2.15 -7.05 30.15
CA ASN A 200 2.11 -6.94 31.61
C ASN A 200 1.38 -5.68 32.09
N PHE A 201 1.58 -4.55 31.41
CA PHE A 201 0.87 -3.31 31.71
C PHE A 201 -0.64 -3.43 31.44
N ILE A 202 -1.03 -3.91 30.25
CA ILE A 202 -2.43 -4.09 29.87
C ILE A 202 -3.15 -5.05 30.83
N SER A 203 -2.51 -6.19 31.16
CA SER A 203 -3.08 -7.15 32.11
C SER A 203 -3.26 -6.55 33.51
N SER A 204 -2.31 -5.76 34.00
CA SER A 204 -2.44 -5.05 35.29
C SER A 204 -3.57 -4.02 35.29
N GLN A 205 -3.78 -3.31 34.18
CA GLN A 205 -4.84 -2.31 34.05
C GLN A 205 -6.24 -2.94 33.94
N ILE A 206 -6.35 -4.08 33.26
CA ILE A 206 -7.59 -4.88 33.19
C ILE A 206 -7.96 -5.46 34.57
N LEU A 207 -6.95 -5.89 35.35
CA LEU A 207 -7.18 -6.35 36.72
C LEU A 207 -7.66 -5.21 37.63
N ALA A 208 -7.08 -4.01 37.48
CA ALA A 208 -7.46 -2.83 38.25
C ALA A 208 -8.86 -2.27 37.89
N THR A 209 -9.33 -2.46 36.66
CA THR A 209 -10.67 -2.00 36.23
C THR A 209 -11.79 -3.00 36.56
N ARG A 210 -11.45 -4.20 37.01
CA ARG A 210 -12.42 -5.24 37.41
C ARG A 210 -12.70 -5.27 38.93
N GLN A 211 -12.02 -4.44 39.72
CA GLN A 211 -12.30 -4.21 41.14
C GLN A 211 -13.17 -2.97 41.31
#